data_AF-A0A6L5QAY7-F1
#
_entry.id   AF-A0A6L5QAY7-F1
#
_cell.length_a   1.000
_cell.length_b   1.000
_cell.length_c   1.000
_cell.angle_alpha   90.00
_cell.angle_beta   90.00
_cell.angle_gamma   90.00
#
_symmetry.space_group_name_H-M   'P 1'
#
loop_
_entity.id
_entity.type
_entity.pdbx_description
1 polymer ?
#
loop_
_entity_poly.entity_id
_entity_poly.type
_entity_poly.pdbx_seq_one_letter_code
_entity_poly.pdbx_strand_id
1 'polypeptide(L)'
;MSGDELDAARIRARLLAALHHDLRAPLARIATRASTGWVDVPAMENDARRQLEWLSDLQECARFELQPPELAAAPAYLHGLMRHVTHDGAELPPLAVLDARRLAQVLARLREHSGGPLVLQVRRTADAVRLHFQSGTAEAPWRDFKGSLADERILPGVMVAAHLVRAMGGVLQQSGDALRFETSAPLAEEQDAMPPTPHFDWPEPFGSGHAILLLEPHQPMQDYLSEILESAEFDVQYEPQDREPALILCADESVWDIWPREEAPPVLLHGVVPPARPMDFVEVLYKPAPPAMLLSALRRRLQIRI
;
A
#
# COMPACT_ATOMS: atom_id res chain seq x y z
N MET A 1 -41.77 8.59 13.37
CA MET A 1 -40.42 8.09 13.02
C MET A 1 -40.03 8.74 11.72
N SER A 2 -38.89 9.44 11.69
CA SER A 2 -38.38 10.06 10.47
C SER A 2 -37.88 9.01 9.49
N GLY A 3 -37.68 9.37 8.21
CA GLY A 3 -37.15 8.45 7.19
C GLY A 3 -35.79 7.86 7.58
N ASP A 4 -34.93 8.67 8.20
CA ASP A 4 -33.60 8.26 8.66
C ASP A 4 -33.64 7.22 9.78
N GLU A 5 -34.61 7.29 10.69
CA GLU A 5 -34.78 6.29 11.76
C GLU A 5 -35.20 4.92 11.23
N LEU A 6 -36.02 4.91 10.17
CA LEU A 6 -36.46 3.68 9.50
C LEU A 6 -35.33 3.05 8.69
N ASP A 7 -34.50 3.87 8.04
CA ASP A 7 -33.33 3.41 7.30
C ASP A 7 -32.24 2.86 8.23
N ALA A 8 -31.96 3.54 9.35
CA ALA A 8 -31.03 3.05 10.36
C ALA A 8 -31.47 1.72 11.00
N ALA A 9 -32.77 1.57 11.30
CA ALA A 9 -33.33 0.33 11.83
C ALA A 9 -33.22 -0.82 10.83
N ARG A 10 -33.46 -0.56 9.53
CA ARG A 10 -33.33 -1.54 8.45
C ARG A 10 -31.87 -1.97 8.23
N ILE A 11 -30.94 -1.01 8.24
CA ILE A 11 -29.49 -1.29 8.15
C ILE A 11 -29.05 -2.15 9.33
N ARG A 12 -29.46 -1.80 10.55
CA ARG A 12 -29.14 -2.57 11.76
C ARG A 12 -29.69 -4.00 11.72
N ALA A 13 -30.94 -4.19 11.29
CA ALA A 13 -31.53 -5.52 11.17
C ALA A 13 -30.79 -6.39 10.14
N ARG A 14 -30.38 -5.80 9.01
CA ARG A 14 -29.58 -6.50 7.98
C ARG A 14 -28.16 -6.83 8.45
N LEU A 15 -27.49 -5.91 9.16
CA LEU A 15 -26.19 -6.18 9.77
C LEU A 15 -26.25 -7.35 10.75
N LEU A 16 -27.29 -7.39 11.60
CA LEU A 16 -27.48 -8.51 12.53
C LEU A 16 -27.74 -9.84 11.81
N ALA A 17 -28.52 -9.82 10.71
CA ALA A 17 -28.75 -11.01 9.90
C ALA A 17 -27.47 -11.49 9.19
N ALA A 18 -26.70 -10.57 8.61
CA ALA A 18 -25.42 -10.84 7.96
C ALA A 18 -24.40 -11.41 8.96
N LEU A 19 -24.23 -10.75 10.11
CA LEU A 19 -23.39 -11.26 11.20
C LEU A 19 -23.83 -12.67 11.62
N HIS A 20 -25.12 -12.92 11.79
CA HIS A 20 -25.58 -14.24 12.24
C HIS A 20 -25.39 -15.34 11.20
N HIS A 21 -25.64 -15.06 9.93
CA HIS A 21 -25.50 -16.03 8.84
C HIS A 21 -24.03 -16.29 8.50
N ASP A 22 -23.26 -15.23 8.31
CA ASP A 22 -21.90 -15.29 7.76
C ASP A 22 -20.84 -15.54 8.83
N LEU A 23 -21.11 -15.37 10.13
CA LEU A 23 -20.22 -15.86 11.20
C LEU A 23 -20.35 -17.36 11.44
N ARG A 24 -21.56 -17.93 11.28
CA ARG A 24 -21.80 -19.33 11.65
C ARG A 24 -21.08 -20.31 10.73
N ALA A 25 -21.13 -20.10 9.42
CA ALA A 25 -20.55 -21.04 8.46
C ALA A 25 -19.01 -21.14 8.54
N PRO A 26 -18.24 -20.04 8.63
CA PRO A 26 -16.79 -20.09 8.80
C PRO A 26 -16.34 -20.64 10.15
N LEU A 27 -17.00 -20.24 11.25
CA LEU A 27 -16.71 -20.79 12.57
C LEU A 27 -17.00 -22.30 12.62
N ALA A 28 -18.05 -22.78 11.94
CA ALA A 28 -18.31 -24.20 11.78
C ALA A 28 -17.22 -24.91 10.97
N ARG A 29 -16.66 -24.28 9.92
CA ARG A 29 -15.53 -24.84 9.14
C ARG A 29 -14.26 -24.94 9.97
N ILE A 30 -13.93 -23.89 10.73
CA ILE A 30 -12.78 -23.88 11.66
C ILE A 30 -12.97 -24.97 12.72
N ALA A 31 -14.15 -25.05 13.35
CA ALA A 31 -14.46 -26.06 14.35
C ALA A 31 -14.40 -27.49 13.78
N THR A 32 -14.90 -27.71 12.56
CA THR A 32 -14.84 -29.01 11.88
C THR A 32 -13.39 -29.43 11.62
N ARG A 33 -12.56 -28.54 11.06
CA ARG A 33 -11.13 -28.84 10.82
C ARG A 33 -10.32 -29.07 12.09
N ALA A 34 -10.60 -28.30 13.14
CA ALA A 34 -10.01 -28.52 14.45
C ALA A 34 -10.40 -29.90 15.04
N SER A 35 -11.62 -30.37 14.77
CA SER A 35 -12.11 -31.67 15.28
C SER A 35 -11.58 -32.91 14.55
N THR A 36 -11.10 -32.79 13.30
CA THR A 36 -10.68 -33.93 12.46
C THR A 36 -9.24 -34.41 12.70
N GLY A 37 -8.49 -33.78 13.60
CA GLY A 37 -7.17 -34.27 14.08
C GLY A 37 -5.98 -34.11 13.11
N TRP A 38 -6.21 -33.82 11.83
CA TRP A 38 -5.21 -33.31 10.89
C TRP A 38 -5.44 -31.80 10.72
N VAL A 39 -4.65 -31.00 11.46
CA VAL A 39 -4.78 -29.54 11.44
C VAL A 39 -3.70 -28.97 10.54
N ASP A 40 -4.08 -28.57 9.33
CA ASP A 40 -3.30 -27.61 8.55
C ASP A 40 -3.46 -26.24 9.22
N VAL A 41 -2.58 -25.99 10.21
CA VAL A 41 -2.58 -24.76 11.02
C VAL A 41 -2.50 -23.51 10.12
N PRO A 42 -1.60 -23.42 9.11
CA PRO A 42 -1.58 -22.31 8.17
C PRO A 42 -2.90 -22.08 7.43
N ALA A 43 -3.58 -23.14 6.96
CA ALA A 43 -4.87 -22.98 6.29
C ALA A 43 -5.96 -22.45 7.23
N MET A 44 -5.96 -22.91 8.49
CA MET A 44 -6.90 -22.45 9.51
C MET A 44 -6.64 -21.00 9.93
N GLU A 45 -5.38 -20.59 10.09
CA GLU A 45 -5.00 -19.20 10.36
C GLU A 45 -5.43 -18.27 9.22
N ASN A 46 -5.24 -18.69 7.96
CA ASN A 46 -5.68 -17.93 6.81
C ASN A 46 -7.21 -17.78 6.75
N ASP A 47 -7.95 -18.83 7.08
CA ASP A 47 -9.41 -18.75 7.20
C ASP A 47 -9.83 -17.79 8.30
N ALA A 48 -9.23 -17.87 9.49
CA ALA A 48 -9.52 -16.96 10.59
C ALA A 48 -9.21 -15.50 10.22
N ARG A 49 -8.07 -15.24 9.58
CA ARG A 49 -7.67 -13.90 9.12
C ARG A 49 -8.68 -13.32 8.12
N ARG A 50 -9.06 -14.09 7.10
CA ARG A 50 -10.10 -13.68 6.14
C ARG A 50 -11.42 -13.34 6.81
N GLN A 51 -11.80 -14.07 7.86
CA GLN A 51 -13.03 -13.78 8.60
C GLN A 51 -12.96 -12.49 9.41
N LEU A 52 -11.83 -12.24 10.06
CA LEU A 52 -11.60 -10.98 10.78
C LEU A 52 -11.59 -9.79 9.81
N GLU A 53 -10.99 -9.95 8.64
CA GLU A 53 -11.01 -8.94 7.57
C GLU A 53 -12.43 -8.68 7.08
N TRP A 54 -13.22 -9.72 6.81
CA TRP A 54 -14.61 -9.60 6.40
C TRP A 54 -15.47 -8.87 7.45
N LEU A 55 -15.28 -9.17 8.75
CA LEU A 55 -15.98 -8.48 9.83
C LEU A 55 -15.58 -7.01 9.93
N SER A 56 -14.29 -6.73 9.78
CA SER A 56 -13.78 -5.36 9.77
C SER A 56 -14.37 -4.56 8.61
N ASP A 57 -14.42 -5.14 7.41
CA ASP A 57 -15.05 -4.51 6.24
C ASP A 57 -16.56 -4.30 6.45
N LEU A 58 -17.26 -5.24 7.09
CA LEU A 58 -18.70 -5.09 7.38
C LEU A 58 -18.95 -3.94 8.36
N GLN A 59 -18.12 -3.83 9.41
CA GLN A 59 -18.19 -2.72 10.35
C GLN A 59 -17.87 -1.38 9.66
N GLU A 60 -16.90 -1.37 8.75
CA GLU A 60 -16.54 -0.17 8.01
C GLU A 60 -17.65 0.23 7.02
N CYS A 61 -18.28 -0.72 6.33
CA CYS A 61 -19.47 -0.48 5.51
C CYS A 61 -20.59 0.15 6.32
N ALA A 62 -20.90 -0.41 7.50
CA ALA A 62 -21.94 0.12 8.38
C ALA A 62 -21.67 1.59 8.76
N ARG A 63 -20.40 1.92 9.02
CA ARG A 63 -19.98 3.29 9.28
C ARG A 63 -20.13 4.19 8.05
N PHE A 64 -19.71 3.71 6.88
CA PHE A 64 -19.76 4.49 5.62
C PHE A 64 -21.16 4.74 5.10
N GLU A 65 -22.12 3.87 5.39
CA GLU A 65 -23.54 4.10 5.10
C GLU A 65 -24.14 5.22 5.94
N LEU A 66 -23.60 5.48 7.14
CA LEU A 66 -24.04 6.57 8.01
C LEU A 66 -23.28 7.88 7.75
N GLN A 67 -21.99 7.78 7.47
CA GLN A 67 -21.11 8.92 7.23
C GLN A 67 -20.09 8.57 6.14
N PRO A 68 -20.04 9.34 5.03
CA PRO A 68 -19.05 9.13 3.99
C PRO A 68 -17.61 9.11 4.54
N PRO A 69 -16.71 8.30 3.95
CA PRO A 69 -15.32 8.26 4.39
C PRO A 69 -14.65 9.63 4.26
N GLU A 70 -13.98 10.05 5.34
CA GLU A 70 -13.08 11.19 5.31
C GLU A 70 -11.74 10.79 4.68
N LEU A 71 -11.32 11.55 3.68
CA LEU A 71 -10.03 11.38 3.00
C LEU A 71 -9.00 12.35 3.57
N ALA A 72 -7.79 11.85 3.78
CA ALA A 72 -6.63 12.66 4.13
C ALA A 72 -5.71 12.75 2.91
N ALA A 73 -6.06 13.62 1.96
CA ALA A 73 -5.28 13.81 0.75
C ALA A 73 -3.94 14.48 1.07
N ALA A 74 -2.84 13.86 0.63
CA ALA A 74 -1.48 14.37 0.80
C ALA A 74 -0.62 13.94 -0.40
N PRO A 75 0.53 14.58 -0.65
CA PRO A 75 1.49 14.09 -1.63
C PRO A 75 1.91 12.65 -1.33
N ALA A 76 1.68 11.77 -2.30
CA ALA A 76 1.92 10.34 -2.18
C ALA A 76 2.84 9.86 -3.30
N TYR A 77 3.88 9.12 -2.93
CA TYR A 77 4.82 8.52 -3.87
C TYR A 77 4.18 7.36 -4.63
N LEU A 78 3.97 7.54 -5.95
CA LEU A 78 3.18 6.60 -6.74
C LEU A 78 3.94 5.31 -7.05
N HIS A 79 5.26 5.37 -7.29
CA HIS A 79 6.06 4.17 -7.55
C HIS A 79 6.11 3.22 -6.35
N GLY A 80 6.22 3.77 -5.13
CA GLY A 80 6.12 2.99 -3.90
C GLY A 80 4.73 2.38 -3.70
N LEU A 81 3.67 3.14 -4.00
CA LEU A 81 2.28 2.68 -3.87
C LEU A 81 1.90 1.62 -4.90
N MET A 82 2.41 1.73 -6.13
CA MET A 82 2.08 0.86 -7.27
C MET A 82 3.04 -0.32 -7.46
N ARG A 83 3.99 -0.55 -6.55
CA ARG A 83 5.01 -1.62 -6.64
C ARG A 83 4.47 -3.04 -6.84
N HIS A 84 3.20 -3.28 -6.51
CA HIS A 84 2.53 -4.58 -6.66
C HIS A 84 1.39 -4.55 -7.69
N VAL A 85 1.37 -3.53 -8.54
CA VAL A 85 0.37 -3.31 -9.58
C VAL A 85 1.06 -3.35 -10.94
N THR A 86 0.53 -4.11 -11.88
CA THR A 86 1.07 -4.13 -13.24
C THR A 86 0.62 -2.87 -13.97
N HIS A 87 1.54 -2.06 -14.47
CA HIS A 87 1.20 -0.85 -15.24
C HIS A 87 1.44 -1.05 -16.75
N ASP A 88 0.70 -0.34 -17.58
CA ASP A 88 0.74 -0.40 -19.06
C ASP A 88 2.03 0.14 -19.70
N GLY A 89 2.98 0.60 -18.89
CA GLY A 89 4.27 1.13 -19.33
C GLY A 89 4.25 2.64 -19.61
N ALA A 90 3.10 3.31 -19.45
CA ALA A 90 3.06 4.76 -19.42
C ALA A 90 3.86 5.31 -18.22
N GLU A 91 4.44 6.49 -18.40
CA GLU A 91 5.27 7.12 -17.38
C GLU A 91 4.42 7.55 -16.18
N LEU A 92 4.57 6.82 -15.07
CA LEU A 92 3.94 7.14 -13.80
C LEU A 92 4.69 8.33 -13.16
N PRO A 93 4.01 9.44 -12.84
CA PRO A 93 4.67 10.56 -12.18
C PRO A 93 5.16 10.17 -10.77
N PRO A 94 6.16 10.88 -10.23
CA PRO A 94 6.74 10.55 -8.94
C PRO A 94 5.72 10.67 -7.79
N LEU A 95 4.98 11.79 -7.74
CA LEU A 95 3.98 12.06 -6.71
C LEU A 95 2.66 12.62 -7.27
N ALA A 96 1.59 12.37 -6.53
CA ALA A 96 0.29 13.03 -6.71
C ALA A 96 -0.39 13.22 -5.36
N VAL A 97 -1.30 14.20 -5.27
CA VAL A 97 -2.08 14.48 -4.06
C VAL A 97 -3.25 13.50 -3.96
N LEU A 98 -3.14 12.50 -3.07
CA LEU A 98 -4.18 11.50 -2.82
C LEU A 98 -4.07 10.88 -1.41
N ASP A 99 -5.12 10.18 -0.96
CA ASP A 99 -5.05 9.38 0.27
C ASP A 99 -4.46 8.00 -0.05
N ALA A 100 -3.14 7.86 0.10
CA ALA A 100 -2.41 6.64 -0.26
C ALA A 100 -2.92 5.41 0.49
N ARG A 101 -3.30 5.58 1.76
CA ARG A 101 -3.79 4.49 2.62
C ARG A 101 -5.15 4.00 2.12
N ARG A 102 -6.07 4.91 1.82
CA ARG A 102 -7.39 4.55 1.30
C ARG A 102 -7.31 3.99 -0.10
N LEU A 103 -6.43 4.50 -0.96
CA LEU A 103 -6.19 3.91 -2.27
C LEU A 103 -5.63 2.48 -2.14
N ALA A 104 -4.60 2.26 -1.32
CA ALA A 104 -4.06 0.93 -1.07
C ALA A 104 -5.13 -0.05 -0.56
N GLN A 105 -6.03 0.42 0.32
CA GLN A 105 -7.17 -0.37 0.81
C GLN A 105 -8.09 -0.79 -0.34
N VAL A 106 -8.48 0.14 -1.23
CA VAL A 106 -9.27 -0.18 -2.42
C VAL A 106 -8.58 -1.23 -3.28
N LEU A 107 -7.29 -1.04 -3.58
CA LEU A 107 -6.53 -1.96 -4.43
C LEU A 107 -6.44 -3.37 -3.82
N ALA A 108 -6.28 -3.48 -2.50
CA ALA A 108 -6.28 -4.75 -1.79
C ALA A 108 -7.64 -5.48 -1.93
N ARG A 109 -8.76 -4.78 -1.72
CA ARG A 109 -10.09 -5.35 -1.84
C ARG A 109 -10.44 -5.80 -3.26
N LEU A 110 -10.01 -5.05 -4.27
CA LEU A 110 -10.19 -5.44 -5.67
C LEU A 110 -9.45 -6.74 -6.02
N ARG A 111 -8.19 -6.85 -5.58
CA ARG A 111 -7.37 -8.06 -5.76
C ARG A 111 -7.97 -9.26 -5.05
N GLU A 112 -8.39 -9.07 -3.80
CA GLU A 112 -9.00 -10.12 -3.00
C GLU A 112 -10.30 -10.64 -3.62
N HIS A 113 -11.16 -9.74 -4.11
CA HIS A 113 -12.43 -10.12 -4.71
C HIS A 113 -12.27 -10.89 -6.03
N SER A 114 -11.48 -10.35 -6.95
CA SER A 114 -11.33 -10.93 -8.29
C SER A 114 -10.37 -12.13 -8.34
N GLY A 115 -9.50 -12.29 -7.33
CA GLY A 115 -8.44 -13.30 -7.31
C GLY A 115 -7.38 -13.15 -8.42
N GLY A 116 -7.46 -12.08 -9.21
CA GLY A 116 -6.63 -11.84 -10.38
C GLY A 116 -5.60 -10.72 -10.20
N PRO A 117 -4.71 -10.53 -11.20
CA PRO A 117 -3.79 -9.40 -11.19
C PRO A 117 -4.56 -8.08 -11.31
N LEU A 118 -4.03 -7.06 -10.64
CA LEU A 118 -4.48 -5.68 -10.76
C LEU A 118 -3.62 -4.97 -11.81
N VAL A 119 -4.29 -4.39 -12.81
CA VAL A 119 -3.68 -3.64 -13.90
C VAL A 119 -3.99 -2.16 -13.73
N LEU A 120 -3.00 -1.31 -13.97
CA LEU A 120 -3.08 0.14 -13.96
C LEU A 120 -2.81 0.69 -15.37
N GLN A 121 -3.69 1.57 -15.83
CA GLN A 121 -3.46 2.43 -16.98
C GLN A 121 -3.29 3.87 -16.49
N VAL A 122 -2.24 4.54 -16.96
CA VAL A 122 -1.89 5.90 -16.53
C VAL A 122 -2.07 6.87 -17.68
N ARG A 123 -2.73 8.00 -17.42
CA ARG A 123 -2.76 9.14 -18.32
C ARG A 123 -2.35 10.39 -17.57
N ARG A 124 -1.22 10.95 -17.97
CA ARG A 124 -0.69 12.19 -17.38
C ARG A 124 -1.11 13.39 -18.22
N THR A 125 -1.47 14.47 -17.53
CA THR A 125 -1.67 15.81 -18.07
C THR A 125 -0.66 16.76 -17.42
N ALA A 126 -0.71 18.05 -17.75
CA ALA A 126 0.25 19.01 -17.22
C ALA A 126 0.15 19.18 -15.70
N ASP A 127 -1.05 19.08 -15.14
CA ASP A 127 -1.39 19.40 -13.74
C ASP A 127 -1.94 18.20 -12.95
N ALA A 128 -2.38 17.14 -13.62
CA ALA A 128 -2.97 15.98 -12.99
C ALA A 128 -2.53 14.64 -13.61
N VAL A 129 -2.70 13.58 -12.83
CA VAL A 129 -2.63 12.19 -13.28
C VAL A 129 -3.99 11.54 -13.16
N ARG A 130 -4.37 10.79 -14.18
CA ARG A 130 -5.54 9.92 -14.21
C ARG A 130 -5.09 8.47 -14.13
N LEU A 131 -5.63 7.75 -13.16
CA LEU A 131 -5.29 6.37 -12.85
C LEU A 131 -6.54 5.51 -13.07
N HIS A 132 -6.47 4.58 -14.01
CA HIS A 132 -7.54 3.62 -14.27
C HIS A 132 -7.08 2.22 -13.82
N PHE A 133 -7.76 1.67 -12.82
CA PHE A 133 -7.46 0.37 -12.25
C PHE A 133 -8.47 -0.66 -12.72
N GLN A 134 -8.00 -1.86 -13.07
CA GLN A 134 -8.85 -3.00 -13.38
C GLN A 134 -8.30 -4.27 -12.74
N SER A 135 -9.19 -5.06 -12.15
CA SER A 135 -8.89 -6.39 -11.63
C SER A 135 -9.83 -7.40 -12.26
N GLY A 136 -9.29 -8.53 -12.75
CA GLY A 136 -10.05 -9.55 -13.47
C GLY A 136 -10.38 -9.20 -14.92
N THR A 137 -11.16 -10.07 -15.56
CA THR A 137 -11.55 -9.98 -16.98
C THR A 137 -13.05 -9.72 -17.10
N ALA A 138 -13.44 -8.74 -17.91
CA ALA A 138 -14.85 -8.42 -18.09
C ALA A 138 -15.61 -9.56 -18.79
N GLU A 139 -16.61 -10.12 -18.12
CA GLU A 139 -17.52 -11.14 -18.68
C GLU A 139 -18.82 -10.54 -19.26
N ALA A 140 -19.11 -9.27 -18.96
CA ALA A 140 -20.34 -8.58 -19.30
C ALA A 140 -20.10 -7.07 -19.52
N PRO A 141 -21.12 -6.30 -19.93
CA PRO A 141 -21.02 -4.84 -19.91
C PRO A 141 -20.80 -4.33 -18.49
N TRP A 142 -19.88 -3.37 -18.34
CA TRP A 142 -19.61 -2.71 -17.07
C TRP A 142 -20.83 -1.96 -16.56
N ARG A 143 -21.12 -2.12 -15.26
CA ARG A 143 -22.19 -1.43 -14.56
C ARG A 143 -21.67 -0.80 -13.28
N ASP A 144 -22.21 0.36 -12.94
CA ASP A 144 -21.85 1.02 -11.69
C ASP A 144 -22.27 0.16 -10.50
N PHE A 145 -21.32 -0.13 -9.63
CA PHE A 145 -21.53 -0.85 -8.40
C PHE A 145 -21.75 0.15 -7.27
N LYS A 146 -22.99 0.24 -6.78
CA LYS A 146 -23.34 1.18 -5.71
C LYS A 146 -22.85 0.72 -4.34
N GLY A 147 -22.80 -0.59 -4.11
CA GLY A 147 -22.34 -1.22 -2.89
C GLY A 147 -23.10 -0.76 -1.66
N SER A 148 -24.30 -1.30 -1.45
CA SER A 148 -25.11 -0.98 -0.27
C SER A 148 -25.40 -2.21 0.59
N LEU A 149 -25.49 -2.01 1.90
CA LEU A 149 -26.01 -3.03 2.83
C LEU A 149 -27.47 -3.37 2.52
N ALA A 150 -28.13 -2.59 1.67
CA ALA A 150 -29.47 -2.89 1.20
C ALA A 150 -29.55 -3.90 0.04
N ASP A 151 -28.41 -4.27 -0.56
CA ASP A 151 -28.34 -5.17 -1.70
C ASP A 151 -28.66 -6.63 -1.30
N GLU A 152 -29.07 -7.45 -2.27
CA GLU A 152 -29.38 -8.87 -2.04
C GLU A 152 -28.17 -9.69 -1.61
N ARG A 153 -26.98 -9.32 -2.10
CA ARG A 153 -25.71 -9.96 -1.77
C ARG A 153 -24.79 -8.95 -1.10
N ILE A 154 -24.40 -9.24 0.13
CA ILE A 154 -23.48 -8.41 0.90
C ILE A 154 -22.04 -8.84 0.56
N LEU A 155 -21.27 -7.90 0.00
CA LEU A 155 -19.87 -8.08 -0.37
C LEU A 155 -19.03 -7.00 0.32
N PRO A 156 -18.74 -7.14 1.64
CA PRO A 156 -18.21 -6.03 2.43
C PRO A 156 -16.94 -5.40 1.84
N GLY A 157 -15.97 -6.20 1.40
CA GLY A 157 -14.75 -5.68 0.79
C GLY A 157 -15.00 -4.85 -0.47
N VAL A 158 -15.91 -5.29 -1.36
CA VAL A 158 -16.27 -4.56 -2.58
C VAL A 158 -17.09 -3.31 -2.25
N MET A 159 -17.95 -3.37 -1.24
CA MET A 159 -18.73 -2.24 -0.76
C MET A 159 -17.86 -1.16 -0.12
N VAL A 160 -16.89 -1.53 0.72
CA VAL A 160 -15.85 -0.62 1.23
C VAL A 160 -15.13 0.05 0.06
N ALA A 161 -14.69 -0.74 -0.93
CA ALA A 161 -14.03 -0.19 -2.11
C ALA A 161 -14.92 0.82 -2.85
N ALA A 162 -16.22 0.53 -3.01
CA ALA A 162 -17.16 1.43 -3.68
C ALA A 162 -17.34 2.76 -2.95
N HIS A 163 -17.45 2.74 -1.62
CA HIS A 163 -17.55 3.94 -0.78
C HIS A 163 -16.27 4.79 -0.86
N LEU A 164 -15.10 4.16 -0.77
CA LEU A 164 -13.82 4.85 -0.86
C LEU A 164 -13.58 5.45 -2.25
N VAL A 165 -13.86 4.70 -3.32
CA VAL A 165 -13.78 5.19 -4.70
C VAL A 165 -14.70 6.39 -4.90
N ARG A 166 -15.92 6.35 -4.36
CA ARG A 166 -16.85 7.48 -4.43
C ARG A 166 -16.34 8.71 -3.68
N ALA A 167 -15.77 8.54 -2.49
CA ALA A 167 -15.15 9.64 -1.75
C ALA A 167 -13.94 10.22 -2.50
N MET A 168 -13.20 9.39 -3.25
CA MET A 168 -12.12 9.84 -4.14
C MET A 168 -12.62 10.47 -5.45
N GLY A 169 -13.94 10.67 -5.61
CA GLY A 169 -14.54 11.28 -6.80
C GLY A 169 -14.70 10.34 -8.01
N GLY A 170 -14.45 9.04 -7.84
CA GLY A 170 -14.61 8.02 -8.86
C GLY A 170 -15.92 7.23 -8.76
N VAL A 171 -16.06 6.24 -9.64
CA VAL A 171 -17.17 5.26 -9.61
C VAL A 171 -16.58 3.86 -9.76
N LEU A 172 -16.90 2.97 -8.82
CA LEU A 172 -16.56 1.55 -8.95
C LEU A 172 -17.53 0.89 -9.92
N GLN A 173 -17.01 0.15 -10.88
CA GLN A 173 -17.78 -0.59 -11.87
C GLN A 173 -17.47 -2.07 -11.78
N GLN A 174 -18.49 -2.90 -12.04
CA GLN A 174 -18.40 -4.35 -11.99
C GLN A 174 -18.87 -4.98 -13.31
N SER A 175 -18.22 -6.08 -13.67
CA SER A 175 -18.60 -6.96 -14.78
C SER A 175 -18.29 -8.41 -14.40
N GLY A 176 -19.29 -9.16 -13.92
CA GLY A 176 -19.02 -10.47 -13.30
C GLY A 176 -18.21 -10.26 -12.01
N ASP A 177 -17.12 -10.99 -11.84
CA ASP A 177 -16.18 -10.80 -10.72
C ASP A 177 -15.09 -9.74 -11.02
N ALA A 178 -15.07 -9.18 -12.23
CA ALA A 178 -14.14 -8.12 -12.58
C ALA A 178 -14.61 -6.76 -12.03
N LEU A 179 -13.64 -5.99 -11.54
CA LEU A 179 -13.84 -4.67 -10.96
C LEU A 179 -12.93 -3.66 -11.63
N ARG A 180 -13.43 -2.44 -11.85
CA ARG A 180 -12.61 -1.32 -12.31
C ARG A 180 -13.07 0.00 -11.72
N PHE A 181 -12.16 0.96 -11.65
CA PHE A 181 -12.51 2.35 -11.37
C PHE A 181 -11.47 3.28 -11.96
N GLU A 182 -11.86 4.55 -12.11
CA GLU A 182 -10.97 5.63 -12.48
C GLU A 182 -10.94 6.65 -11.34
N THR A 183 -9.76 7.22 -11.09
CA THR A 183 -9.58 8.38 -10.22
C THR A 183 -8.60 9.36 -10.87
N SER A 184 -8.66 10.62 -10.46
CA SER A 184 -7.73 11.66 -10.89
C SER A 184 -7.20 12.40 -9.68
N ALA A 185 -5.90 12.69 -9.69
CA ALA A 185 -5.21 13.37 -8.61
C ALA A 185 -4.32 14.47 -9.20
N PRO A 186 -4.27 15.67 -8.58
CA PRO A 186 -3.28 16.69 -8.92
C PRO A 186 -1.86 16.13 -8.76
N LEU A 187 -0.93 16.56 -9.61
CA LEU A 187 0.48 16.28 -9.41
C LEU A 187 0.97 16.99 -8.14
N ALA A 188 1.99 16.42 -7.50
CA ALA A 188 2.63 16.99 -6.32
C ALA A 188 4.14 17.03 -6.50
N GLU A 189 4.79 17.92 -5.75
CA GLU A 189 6.25 17.99 -5.65
C GLU A 189 6.73 17.26 -4.41
N GLU A 190 7.99 16.79 -4.45
CA GLU A 190 8.57 16.04 -3.33
C GLU A 190 8.71 16.91 -2.06
N GLN A 191 8.95 18.21 -2.22
CA GLN A 191 9.07 19.16 -1.09
C GLN A 191 7.81 19.26 -0.22
N ASP A 192 6.65 18.89 -0.76
CA ASP A 192 5.38 18.91 -0.04
C ASP A 192 5.08 17.57 0.64
N ALA A 193 5.86 16.53 0.34
CA ALA A 193 5.65 15.20 0.87
C ALA A 193 6.22 15.07 2.28
N MET A 194 5.47 14.39 3.14
CA MET A 194 5.97 14.01 4.46
C MET A 194 6.35 12.54 4.48
N PRO A 195 7.43 12.15 5.16
CA PRO A 195 7.71 10.73 5.42
C PRO A 195 6.54 10.11 6.19
N PRO A 196 6.32 8.79 6.04
CA PRO A 196 5.28 8.10 6.78
C PRO A 196 5.59 8.15 8.29
N THR A 197 4.56 8.25 9.13
CA THR A 197 4.75 8.10 10.57
C THR A 197 5.33 6.71 10.86
N PRO A 198 6.47 6.60 11.56
CA PRO A 198 7.05 5.31 11.88
C PRO A 198 6.07 4.50 12.75
N HIS A 199 5.60 3.38 12.21
CA HIS A 199 4.83 2.39 12.95
C HIS A 199 5.44 1.03 12.68
N PHE A 200 6.46 0.69 13.46
CA PHE A 200 7.20 -0.56 13.29
C PHE A 200 7.84 -0.99 14.61
N ASP A 201 7.93 -2.30 14.82
CA ASP A 201 8.70 -2.88 15.91
C ASP A 201 10.18 -2.86 15.52
N TRP A 202 10.97 -2.03 16.19
CA TRP A 202 12.40 -1.91 15.91
C TRP A 202 13.08 -3.29 16.01
N PRO A 203 13.85 -3.71 14.98
CA PRO A 203 14.56 -4.97 15.06
C PRO A 203 15.72 -4.82 16.05
N GLU A 204 16.28 -5.93 16.52
CA GLU A 204 17.54 -5.89 17.26
C GLU A 204 18.60 -5.15 16.42
N PRO A 205 19.28 -4.13 17.01
CA PRO A 205 20.31 -3.39 16.31
C PRO A 205 21.41 -4.30 15.78
N PHE A 206 21.94 -3.96 14.61
CA PHE A 206 22.92 -4.80 13.91
C PHE A 206 23.92 -4.00 13.08
N GLY A 207 23.80 -2.66 13.05
CA GLY A 207 24.59 -1.77 12.23
C GLY A 207 25.95 -1.39 12.82
N SER A 208 26.22 -1.75 14.07
CA SER A 208 27.43 -1.34 14.79
C SER A 208 28.71 -1.56 13.96
N GLY A 209 29.54 -0.53 13.86
CA GLY A 209 30.80 -0.53 13.12
C GLY A 209 30.68 -0.27 11.61
N HIS A 210 29.46 -0.18 11.05
CA HIS A 210 29.22 0.11 9.65
C HIS A 210 28.79 1.57 9.45
N ALA A 211 29.55 2.30 8.63
CA ALA A 211 29.21 3.65 8.23
C ALA A 211 28.32 3.67 6.99
N ILE A 212 27.25 4.44 7.00
CA ILE A 212 26.31 4.62 5.88
C ILE A 212 26.35 6.08 5.42
N LEU A 213 26.74 6.30 4.17
CA LEU A 213 26.63 7.63 3.57
C LEU A 213 25.20 7.85 3.08
N LEU A 214 24.49 8.81 3.68
CA LEU A 214 23.12 9.17 3.36
C LEU A 214 23.09 10.42 2.48
N LEU A 215 22.76 10.23 1.20
CA LEU A 215 22.59 11.27 0.19
C LEU A 215 21.09 11.46 -0.12
N GLU A 216 20.39 12.10 0.81
CA GLU A 216 18.97 12.45 0.69
C GLU A 216 18.81 13.97 0.72
N PRO A 217 18.47 14.63 -0.40
CA PRO A 217 18.31 16.08 -0.46
C PRO A 217 17.02 16.57 0.19
N HIS A 218 16.00 15.73 0.35
CA HIS A 218 14.74 16.11 0.96
C HIS A 218 14.81 15.98 2.49
N GLN A 219 14.98 17.11 3.19
CA GLN A 219 15.28 17.14 4.63
C GLN A 219 14.34 16.29 5.52
N PRO A 220 12.99 16.36 5.40
CA PRO A 220 12.10 15.49 6.16
C PRO A 220 12.37 13.99 5.94
N MET A 221 12.72 13.58 4.73
CA MET A 221 13.07 12.19 4.44
C MET A 221 14.46 11.84 4.97
N GLN A 222 15.41 12.77 4.92
CA GLN A 222 16.74 12.59 5.48
C GLN A 222 16.64 12.33 6.99
N ASP A 223 15.93 13.19 7.73
CA ASP A 223 15.73 13.04 9.18
C ASP A 223 15.08 11.69 9.52
N TYR A 224 14.05 11.31 8.75
CA TYR A 224 13.37 10.02 8.91
C TYR A 224 14.28 8.81 8.69
N LEU A 225 15.10 8.84 7.64
CA LEU A 225 16.04 7.77 7.33
C LEU A 225 17.16 7.70 8.38
N SER A 226 17.68 8.84 8.83
CA SER A 226 18.67 8.92 9.90
C SER A 226 18.15 8.27 11.18
N GLU A 227 16.92 8.60 11.62
CA GLU A 227 16.32 7.98 12.82
C GLU A 227 16.25 6.45 12.69
N ILE A 228 15.88 5.93 11.50
CA ILE A 228 15.82 4.49 11.26
C ILE A 228 17.20 3.83 11.33
N LEU A 229 18.20 4.46 10.72
CA LEU A 229 19.56 3.94 10.65
C LEU A 229 20.25 3.98 12.02
N GLU A 230 20.13 5.09 12.74
CA GLU A 230 20.67 5.28 14.09
C GLU A 230 20.01 4.30 15.08
N SER A 231 18.70 4.07 14.97
CA SER A 231 17.98 3.08 15.79
C SER A 231 18.47 1.65 15.54
N ALA A 232 19.06 1.38 14.38
CA ALA A 232 19.70 0.10 14.05
C ALA A 232 21.21 0.09 14.36
N GLU A 233 21.75 1.11 15.03
CA GLU A 233 23.16 1.32 15.41
C GLU A 233 24.15 1.54 14.24
N PHE A 234 23.69 2.05 13.10
CA PHE A 234 24.60 2.47 12.03
C PHE A 234 25.26 3.82 12.35
N ASP A 235 26.52 3.99 11.93
CA ASP A 235 27.17 5.31 11.92
C ASP A 235 26.70 6.07 10.66
N VAL A 236 25.79 7.04 10.80
CA VAL A 236 25.27 7.81 9.64
C VAL A 236 26.19 8.99 9.34
N GLN A 237 26.61 9.11 8.08
CA GLN A 237 27.39 10.24 7.57
C GLN A 237 26.66 10.92 6.40
N TYR A 238 26.89 12.22 6.24
CA TYR A 238 26.24 13.04 5.21
C TYR A 238 27.22 13.54 4.16
N GLU A 239 28.51 13.55 4.49
CA GLU A 239 29.59 13.99 3.60
C GLU A 239 30.48 12.80 3.21
N PRO A 240 30.87 12.65 1.92
CA PRO A 240 31.70 11.53 1.46
C PRO A 240 33.10 11.47 2.08
N GLN A 241 33.59 12.59 2.62
CA GLN A 241 34.98 12.76 3.03
C GLN A 241 35.25 12.38 4.50
N ASP A 242 34.20 12.13 5.29
CA ASP A 242 34.33 11.88 6.73
C ASP A 242 34.98 10.53 7.04
N ARG A 243 34.53 9.48 6.34
CA ARG A 243 35.00 8.10 6.47
C ARG A 243 34.59 7.31 5.23
N GLU A 244 35.35 6.27 4.90
CA GLU A 244 34.96 5.32 3.85
C GLU A 244 33.65 4.59 4.25
N PRO A 245 32.54 4.80 3.52
CA PRO A 245 31.27 4.20 3.88
C PRO A 245 31.20 2.74 3.45
N ALA A 246 30.57 1.90 4.28
CA ALA A 246 30.30 0.51 3.94
C ALA A 246 29.23 0.39 2.83
N LEU A 247 28.33 1.38 2.74
CA LEU A 247 27.27 1.48 1.74
C LEU A 247 26.80 2.93 1.58
N ILE A 248 26.38 3.30 0.37
CA ILE A 248 25.76 4.60 0.08
C ILE A 248 24.26 4.40 -0.09
N LEU A 249 23.46 5.18 0.64
CA LEU A 249 22.01 5.29 0.49
C LEU A 249 21.70 6.63 -0.18
N CYS A 250 21.18 6.62 -1.39
CA CYS A 250 20.96 7.84 -2.18
C CYS A 250 19.52 7.96 -2.70
N ALA A 251 19.06 9.19 -2.89
CA ALA A 251 17.70 9.47 -3.41
C ALA A 251 17.58 9.38 -4.94
N ASP A 252 18.68 9.57 -5.68
CA ASP A 252 18.70 9.61 -7.14
C ASP A 252 20.08 9.27 -7.73
N GLU A 253 20.21 9.37 -9.06
CA GLU A 253 21.44 9.05 -9.80
C GLU A 253 22.55 10.11 -9.69
N SER A 254 22.33 11.24 -9.02
CA SER A 254 23.36 12.29 -8.83
C SER A 254 24.55 11.83 -7.98
N VAL A 255 24.40 10.71 -7.24
CA VAL A 255 25.51 10.03 -6.56
C VAL A 255 26.70 9.77 -7.50
N TRP A 256 26.43 9.52 -8.77
CA TRP A 256 27.47 9.22 -9.77
C TRP A 256 28.25 10.45 -10.24
N ASP A 257 27.77 11.65 -9.95
CA ASP A 257 28.51 12.89 -10.17
C ASP A 257 29.57 13.11 -9.06
N ILE A 258 29.37 12.47 -7.91
CA ILE A 258 30.24 12.55 -6.74
C ILE A 258 31.22 11.37 -6.72
N TRP A 259 30.76 10.16 -7.06
CA TRP A 259 31.55 8.94 -7.01
C TRP A 259 31.59 8.21 -8.35
N PRO A 260 32.78 7.95 -8.93
CA PRO A 260 32.89 7.11 -10.11
C PRO A 260 32.34 5.70 -9.83
N ARG A 261 31.48 5.18 -10.72
CA ARG A 261 30.80 3.87 -10.56
C ARG A 261 31.75 2.71 -10.26
N GLU A 262 32.95 2.73 -10.83
CA GLU A 262 33.96 1.66 -10.68
C GLU A 262 34.63 1.66 -9.30
N GLU A 263 34.59 2.80 -8.60
CA GLU A 263 35.25 3.03 -7.31
C GLU A 263 34.25 3.16 -6.17
N ALA A 264 32.94 3.22 -6.49
CA ALA A 264 31.90 3.41 -5.51
C ALA A 264 31.72 2.15 -4.64
N PRO A 265 31.56 2.31 -3.32
CA PRO A 265 31.04 1.24 -2.48
C PRO A 265 29.61 0.88 -2.92
N PRO A 266 29.03 -0.23 -2.42
CA PRO A 266 27.66 -0.63 -2.73
C PRO A 266 26.68 0.54 -2.62
N VAL A 267 25.88 0.79 -3.67
CA VAL A 267 24.91 1.90 -3.70
C VAL A 267 23.49 1.36 -3.71
N LEU A 268 22.71 1.72 -2.69
CA LEU A 268 21.28 1.49 -2.59
C LEU A 268 20.55 2.76 -3.01
N LEU A 269 19.63 2.63 -3.97
CA LEU A 269 18.76 3.72 -4.39
C LEU A 269 17.45 3.68 -3.59
N HIS A 270 17.10 4.80 -2.96
CA HIS A 270 15.80 5.08 -2.36
C HIS A 270 15.09 6.13 -3.22
N GLY A 271 14.62 5.71 -4.40
CA GLY A 271 14.20 6.62 -5.47
C GLY A 271 12.72 6.96 -5.48
N VAL A 272 12.37 8.12 -6.03
CA VAL A 272 10.98 8.50 -6.35
C VAL A 272 10.51 7.97 -7.71
N VAL A 273 11.46 7.67 -8.60
CA VAL A 273 11.24 7.10 -9.94
C VAL A 273 12.23 5.97 -10.22
N PRO A 274 11.96 5.08 -11.19
CA PRO A 274 12.90 4.08 -11.63
C PRO A 274 14.17 4.73 -12.19
N PRO A 275 15.36 4.23 -11.83
CA PRO A 275 16.61 4.75 -12.42
C PRO A 275 16.73 4.32 -13.89
N ALA A 276 17.44 5.12 -14.68
CA ALA A 276 17.80 4.81 -16.05
C ALA A 276 18.69 3.58 -16.15
N ARG A 277 19.55 3.35 -15.15
CA ARG A 277 20.46 2.19 -15.07
C ARG A 277 20.28 1.42 -13.76
N PRO A 278 19.23 0.58 -13.63
CA PRO A 278 18.98 -0.18 -12.40
C PRO A 278 20.13 -1.10 -11.97
N MET A 279 20.92 -1.59 -12.93
CA MET A 279 22.05 -2.49 -12.67
C MET A 279 23.24 -1.80 -11.99
N ASP A 280 23.28 -0.47 -11.97
CA ASP A 280 24.33 0.29 -11.28
C ASP A 280 24.09 0.32 -9.75
N PHE A 281 22.92 -0.12 -9.29
CA PHE A 281 22.54 -0.15 -7.88
C PHE A 281 22.48 -1.58 -7.35
N VAL A 282 22.93 -1.80 -6.11
CA VAL A 282 22.82 -3.14 -5.48
C VAL A 282 21.38 -3.48 -5.14
N GLU A 283 20.56 -2.46 -4.89
CA GLU A 283 19.13 -2.59 -4.65
C GLU A 283 18.42 -1.25 -4.94
N VAL A 284 17.21 -1.32 -5.48
CA VAL A 284 16.34 -0.15 -5.72
C VAL A 284 15.09 -0.31 -4.87
N LEU A 285 14.88 0.65 -3.97
CA LEU A 285 13.70 0.76 -3.14
C LEU A 285 12.99 2.08 -3.51
N TYR A 286 11.66 2.05 -3.60
CA TYR A 286 10.89 3.26 -3.90
C TYR A 286 10.41 3.95 -2.62
N LYS A 287 10.46 5.28 -2.62
CA LYS A 287 9.90 6.09 -1.52
C LYS A 287 8.37 5.90 -1.42
N PRO A 288 7.78 5.90 -0.21
CA PRO A 288 8.45 5.57 1.04
C PRO A 288 8.63 4.05 1.15
N ALA A 289 9.86 3.61 1.33
CA ALA A 289 10.16 2.22 1.64
C ALA A 289 9.84 1.95 3.12
N PRO A 290 9.11 0.87 3.47
CA PRO A 290 8.91 0.52 4.87
C PRO A 290 10.26 0.31 5.58
N PRO A 291 10.42 0.73 6.86
CA PRO A 291 11.68 0.56 7.59
C PRO A 291 12.19 -0.88 7.60
N ALA A 292 11.28 -1.85 7.79
CA ALA A 292 11.61 -3.27 7.73
C ALA A 292 12.24 -3.69 6.39
N MET A 293 11.74 -3.12 5.28
CA MET A 293 12.25 -3.40 3.94
C MET A 293 13.64 -2.79 3.74
N LEU A 294 13.82 -1.54 4.18
CA LEU A 294 15.11 -0.84 4.14
C LEU A 294 16.17 -1.57 4.97
N LEU A 295 15.88 -1.84 6.25
CA LEU A 295 16.81 -2.52 7.16
C LEU A 295 17.10 -3.96 6.69
N SER A 296 16.11 -4.66 6.15
CA SER A 296 16.33 -5.98 5.56
C SER A 296 17.24 -5.93 4.33
N ALA A 297 17.10 -4.91 3.48
CA ALA A 297 18.01 -4.68 2.36
C ALA A 297 19.44 -4.41 2.84
N LEU A 298 19.61 -3.48 3.78
CA LEU A 298 20.92 -3.16 4.37
C LEU A 298 21.60 -4.40 4.97
N ARG A 299 20.86 -5.16 5.79
CA ARG A 299 21.37 -6.40 6.41
C ARG A 299 21.87 -7.40 5.37
N ARG A 300 21.11 -7.62 4.28
CA ARG A 300 21.50 -8.53 3.20
C ARG A 300 22.76 -8.02 2.46
N ARG A 301 22.84 -6.73 2.15
CA ARG A 301 23.92 -6.17 1.34
C ARG A 301 25.23 -6.03 2.09
N LEU A 302 25.16 -5.76 3.38
CA LEU A 302 26.33 -5.72 4.26
C LEU A 302 26.77 -7.12 4.74
N GLN A 303 26.04 -8.18 4.39
CA GLN A 303 26.35 -9.57 4.76
C GLN A 303 26.47 -9.82 6.27
N ILE A 304 25.73 -9.06 7.07
CA ILE A 304 25.78 -9.14 8.54
C ILE A 304 25.04 -10.43 8.98
N ARG A 305 25.77 -11.35 9.64
CA ARG A 305 25.24 -12.61 10.17
C ARG A 305 24.79 -12.45 11.63
N ILE A 306 23.77 -13.22 12.01
CA ILE A 306 23.30 -13.39 13.41
C ILE A 306 24.25 -14.33 14.15
#